data_AF-M0MTH5-F1
#
_entry.id   AF-M0MTH5-F1
#
_cell.length_a   1.000
_cell.length_b   1.000
_cell.length_c   1.000
_cell.angle_alpha   90.00
_cell.angle_beta   90.00
_cell.angle_gamma   90.00
#
_symmetry.space_group_name_H-M   'P 1'
#
loop_
_entity.id
_entity.type
_entity.pdbx_description
1 polymer ?
#
loop_
_entity_poly.entity_id
_entity_poly.type
_entity_poly.pdbx_seq_one_letter_code
_entity_poly.pdbx_strand_id
1 'polypeptide(L)'
;MVTVIEDEEERDGTRVIRRKILRTDDSQFPSGYRYALHYGYTDDRGTILRYDNENRTPGRHEQHTPDDIKEIDFPGMLELRDRFLDEITDLP
;
A
#
# COMPACT_ATOMS: atom_id res chain seq x y z
N MET A 1 -17.09 -0.70 11.83
CA MET A 1 -16.75 0.75 11.83
C MET A 1 -15.42 0.95 11.13
N VAL A 2 -15.28 2.02 10.32
CA VAL A 2 -14.01 2.36 9.66
C VAL A 2 -13.50 3.69 10.22
N THR A 3 -12.22 3.75 10.55
CA THR A 3 -11.52 4.99 10.93
C THR A 3 -10.40 5.25 9.93
N VAL A 4 -10.35 6.45 9.36
CA VAL A 4 -9.25 6.88 8.50
C VAL A 4 -8.06 7.22 9.39
N ILE A 5 -6.93 6.55 9.17
CA ILE A 5 -5.66 6.84 9.84
C ILE A 5 -4.80 7.73 8.97
N GLU A 6 -4.74 7.45 7.67
CA GLU A 6 -3.98 8.19 6.67
C GLU A 6 -4.74 8.15 5.34
N ASP A 7 -4.81 9.28 4.65
CA ASP A 7 -5.32 9.40 3.28
C ASP A 7 -4.59 10.57 2.62
N GLU A 8 -3.33 10.32 2.26
CA GLU A 8 -2.42 11.33 1.73
C GLU A 8 -1.99 10.98 0.30
N GLU A 9 -1.85 12.02 -0.53
CA GLU A 9 -1.30 11.92 -1.87
C GLU A 9 -0.27 13.02 -2.07
N GLU A 10 0.95 12.63 -2.42
CA GLU A 10 2.05 13.51 -2.78
C GLU A 10 2.38 13.31 -4.26
N ARG A 11 2.68 14.40 -4.96
CA ARG A 11 3.01 14.38 -6.39
C ARG A 11 4.27 15.18 -6.66
N ASP A 12 5.17 14.60 -7.46
CA ASP A 12 6.34 15.27 -8.00
C ASP A 12 6.47 15.00 -9.50
N GLY A 13 6.12 15.99 -10.32
CA GLY A 13 6.02 15.85 -11.76
C GLY A 13 5.06 14.72 -12.16
N THR A 14 5.63 13.60 -12.61
CA THR A 14 4.88 12.40 -13.01
C THR A 14 4.87 11.30 -11.94
N ARG A 15 5.53 11.53 -10.80
CA ARG A 15 5.57 10.61 -9.66
C ARG A 15 4.39 10.87 -8.74
N VAL A 16 3.88 9.79 -8.15
CA VAL A 16 2.87 9.86 -7.11
C VAL A 16 3.16 8.87 -5.98
N ILE A 17 3.01 9.35 -4.76
CA ILE A 17 2.96 8.53 -3.55
C ILE A 17 1.56 8.67 -2.98
N ARG A 18 0.84 7.55 -2.85
CA ARG A 18 -0.46 7.49 -2.16
C ARG A 18 -0.35 6.61 -0.94
N ARG A 19 -0.80 7.10 0.20
CA ARG A 19 -0.85 6.36 1.46
C ARG A 19 -2.27 6.42 1.99
N LYS A 20 -2.99 5.32 1.80
CA LYS A 20 -4.33 5.14 2.35
C LYS A 20 -4.29 4.04 3.39
N ILE A 21 -4.61 4.38 4.64
CA ILE A 21 -4.64 3.46 5.77
C ILE A 21 -5.93 3.66 6.54
N LEU A 22 -6.69 2.58 6.68
CA LEU A 22 -7.95 2.54 7.39
C LEU A 22 -7.88 1.48 8.49
N ARG A 23 -8.34 1.81 9.69
CA ARG A 23 -8.61 0.84 10.75
C ARG A 23 -10.05 0.33 10.60
N THR A 24 -10.23 -0.99 10.66
CA THR A 24 -11.53 -1.65 10.44
C THR A 24 -11.74 -2.81 11.42
N ASP A 25 -13.00 -3.16 11.67
CA ASP A 25 -13.45 -4.37 12.38
C ASP A 25 -14.01 -5.45 11.44
N ASP A 26 -13.90 -5.22 10.13
CA ASP A 26 -14.35 -6.15 9.10
C ASP A 26 -13.54 -7.44 9.13
N SER A 27 -14.22 -8.56 9.33
CA SER A 27 -13.63 -9.91 9.40
C SER A 27 -12.89 -10.34 8.12
N GLN A 28 -13.14 -9.70 6.98
CA GLN A 28 -12.35 -9.93 5.75
C GLN A 28 -10.92 -9.41 5.86
N PHE A 29 -10.63 -8.55 6.84
CA PHE A 29 -9.34 -7.93 7.09
C PHE A 29 -8.86 -8.27 8.51
N PRO A 30 -8.38 -9.51 8.74
CA PRO A 30 -8.07 -10.00 10.09
C PRO A 30 -6.94 -9.24 10.79
N SER A 31 -6.12 -8.50 10.05
CA SER A 31 -5.11 -7.59 10.58
C SER A 31 -5.71 -6.36 11.30
N GLY A 32 -7.01 -6.09 11.11
CA GLY A 32 -7.68 -4.88 11.59
C GLY A 32 -7.41 -3.64 10.72
N TYR A 33 -6.77 -3.81 9.56
CA TYR A 33 -6.42 -2.72 8.65
C TYR A 33 -6.83 -3.02 7.21
N ARG A 34 -7.31 -1.99 6.52
CA ARG A 34 -7.43 -1.91 5.06
C ARG A 34 -6.47 -0.86 4.57
N TYR A 35 -5.63 -1.17 3.60
CA TYR A 35 -4.64 -0.20 3.15
C TYR A 35 -4.29 -0.35 1.67
N ALA A 36 -3.81 0.75 1.11
CA ALA A 36 -3.14 0.83 -0.17
C ALA A 36 -2.01 1.86 -0.06
N LEU A 37 -0.77 1.38 -0.05
CA LEU A 37 0.45 2.16 -0.14
C LEU A 37 0.96 2.01 -1.57
N HIS A 38 1.00 3.10 -2.33
CA HIS A 38 1.31 3.06 -3.75
C HIS A 38 2.37 4.09 -4.09
N TYR A 39 3.42 3.64 -4.76
CA TYR A 39 4.39 4.46 -5.45
C TYR A 39 4.40 4.11 -6.93
N GLY A 40 4.24 5.13 -7.77
CA GLY A 40 4.08 4.92 -9.19
C GLY A 40 4.06 6.22 -9.97
N TYR A 41 3.53 6.11 -11.17
CA TYR A 41 3.38 7.21 -12.10
C TYR A 41 1.92 7.67 -12.21
N THR A 42 1.72 8.96 -12.43
CA THR A 42 0.40 9.55 -12.73
C THR A 42 -0.01 9.36 -14.19
N ASP A 43 0.91 8.89 -15.03
CA ASP A 43 0.67 8.55 -16.45
C ASP A 43 0.63 7.03 -16.66
N ASP A 44 0.66 6.59 -17.92
CA ASP A 44 0.46 5.19 -18.30
C ASP A 44 1.63 4.24 -17.92
N ARG A 45 2.70 4.74 -17.29
CA ARG A 45 3.83 3.90 -16.83
C ARG A 45 3.48 3.01 -15.64
N GLY A 46 2.41 3.33 -14.89
CA GLY A 46 1.84 2.43 -13.89
C GLY A 46 2.56 2.39 -12.53
N THR A 47 2.51 1.23 -11.88
CA THR A 47 2.97 1.02 -10.49
C THR A 47 4.45 0.63 -10.47
N ILE A 48 5.22 1.20 -9.52
CA ILE A 48 6.60 0.80 -9.26
C ILE A 48 6.65 -0.11 -8.04
N LEU A 49 5.98 0.32 -6.97
CA LEU A 49 5.81 -0.47 -5.76
C LEU A 49 4.43 -0.20 -5.20
N ARG A 50 3.68 -1.25 -4.87
CA ARG A 50 2.43 -1.12 -4.11
C ARG A 50 2.34 -2.21 -3.07
N TYR A 51 2.01 -1.83 -1.84
CA TYR A 51 1.49 -2.76 -0.85
C TYR A 51 0.01 -2.53 -0.62
N ASP A 52 -0.79 -3.58 -0.68
CA ASP A 52 -2.21 -3.52 -0.38
C ASP A 52 -2.74 -4.85 0.13
N ASN A 53 -4.00 -4.84 0.56
CA ASN A 53 -4.71 -6.05 0.98
C ASN A 53 -6.16 -6.13 0.48
N GLU A 54 -6.51 -5.35 -0.55
CA GLU A 54 -7.85 -5.25 -1.13
C GLU A 54 -7.97 -5.92 -2.51
N ASN A 55 -7.18 -6.98 -2.78
CA ASN A 55 -7.18 -7.70 -4.06
C ASN A 55 -8.26 -8.81 -4.13
N ARG A 56 -8.06 -9.80 -5.01
CA ARG A 56 -8.99 -10.93 -5.21
C ARG A 56 -9.27 -11.72 -3.93
N THR A 57 -8.33 -11.74 -3.00
CA THR A 57 -8.51 -12.32 -1.66
C THR A 57 -8.32 -11.20 -0.64
N PRO A 58 -9.40 -10.53 -0.23
CA PRO A 58 -9.34 -9.49 0.79
C PRO A 58 -8.64 -9.98 2.05
N GLY A 59 -7.83 -9.12 2.65
CA GLY A 59 -7.05 -9.43 3.86
C GLY A 59 -5.71 -10.11 3.60
N ARG A 60 -5.44 -10.64 2.38
CA ARG A 60 -4.11 -11.11 2.01
C ARG A 60 -3.20 -9.92 1.71
N HIS A 61 -2.05 -9.87 2.35
CA HIS A 61 -1.08 -8.79 2.21
C HIS A 61 -0.16 -9.05 1.02
N GLU A 62 -0.14 -8.14 0.06
CA GLU A 62 0.60 -8.32 -1.18
C GLU A 62 1.54 -7.16 -1.46
N GLN A 63 2.70 -7.48 -2.05
CA GLN A 63 3.60 -6.54 -2.71
C GLN A 63 3.42 -6.69 -4.22
N HIS A 64 3.21 -5.57 -4.89
CA HIS A 64 3.08 -5.48 -6.34
C HIS A 64 4.23 -4.64 -6.87
N THR A 65 4.87 -5.15 -7.91
CA THR A 65 5.89 -4.47 -8.72
C THR A 65 5.45 -4.55 -10.19
N PRO A 66 6.14 -3.89 -11.15
CA PRO A 66 5.82 -4.07 -12.57
C PRO A 66 5.87 -5.53 -13.02
N ASP A 67 6.76 -6.32 -12.42
CA ASP A 67 7.11 -7.65 -12.91
C ASP A 67 6.48 -8.79 -12.11
N ASP A 68 6.12 -8.54 -10.84
CA ASP A 68 5.68 -9.60 -9.93
C ASP A 68 4.67 -9.13 -8.88
N ILE A 69 3.84 -10.07 -8.43
CA ILE A 69 2.94 -9.93 -7.29
C ILE A 69 3.22 -11.07 -6.34
N LYS A 70 3.59 -10.74 -5.11
CA LYS A 70 3.90 -11.73 -4.07
C LYS A 70 3.18 -11.43 -2.77
N GLU A 71 2.82 -12.49 -2.05
CA GLU A 71 2.34 -12.39 -0.68
C GLU A 71 3.51 -12.02 0.25
N ILE A 72 3.22 -11.20 1.26
CA ILE A 72 4.19 -10.77 2.26
C ILE A 72 3.64 -10.96 3.66
N ASP A 73 4.53 -11.12 4.64
CA ASP A 73 4.15 -11.05 6.05
C ASP A 73 3.68 -9.64 6.42
N PHE A 74 2.68 -9.57 7.29
CA PHE A 74 2.20 -8.31 7.87
C PHE A 74 2.81 -8.10 9.26
N PRO A 75 3.87 -7.28 9.38
CA PRO A 75 4.50 -7.03 10.68
C PRO A 75 3.65 -6.13 11.60
N GLY A 76 2.61 -5.50 11.04
CA GLY A 76 1.86 -4.42 11.66
C GLY A 76 1.85 -3.19 10.77
N MET A 77 0.86 -2.31 10.96
CA MET A 77 0.61 -1.23 10.02
C MET A 77 1.73 -0.18 9.98
N LEU A 78 2.28 0.19 11.15
CA LEU A 78 3.36 1.17 11.24
C LEU A 78 4.65 0.64 10.59
N GLU A 79 5.06 -0.58 10.93
CA GLU A 79 6.27 -1.17 10.37
C GLU A 79 6.16 -1.40 8.84
N LEU A 80 4.98 -1.80 8.34
CA LEU A 80 4.77 -1.93 6.91
C LEU A 80 4.81 -0.57 6.19
N ARG A 81 4.26 0.48 6.81
CA ARG A 81 4.29 1.84 6.28
C ARG A 81 5.72 2.37 6.22
N ASP A 82 6.51 2.18 7.29
CA ASP A 82 7.90 2.63 7.34
C ASP A 82 8.75 1.87 6.32
N ARG A 83 8.58 0.55 6.21
CA ARG A 83 9.21 -0.26 5.14
C ARG A 83 8.90 0.29 3.75
N PHE A 84 7.64 0.64 3.49
CA PHE A 84 7.26 1.23 2.20
C PHE A 84 7.96 2.56 1.96
N LEU A 85 7.99 3.44 2.95
CA LEU A 85 8.65 4.75 2.82
C LEU A 85 10.15 4.61 2.60
N ASP A 86 10.81 3.68 3.29
CA ASP A 86 12.22 3.39 3.12
C ASP A 86 12.52 2.78 1.75
N GLU A 87 11.72 1.81 1.27
CA GLU A 87 11.95 1.19 -0.04
C GLU A 87 11.82 2.20 -1.19
N ILE A 88 10.88 3.15 -1.10
CA ILE A 88 10.68 4.12 -2.19
C ILE A 88 11.79 5.17 -2.27
N THR A 89 12.64 5.33 -1.24
CA THR A 89 13.78 6.27 -1.33
C THR A 89 14.85 5.80 -2.31
N ASP A 90 14.95 4.48 -2.51
CA ASP A 90 15.92 3.86 -3.42
C ASP A 90 15.33 3.55 -4.80
N LEU A 91 14.02 3.75 -4.98
CA LEU A 91 13.30 3.50 -6.23
C LEU A 91 13.32 4.74 -7.13
N PRO A 92 13.30 4.54 -8.46
CA PRO A 92 13.38 5.64 -9.42
C PRO A 92 12.17 6.56 -9.28
#